data_AF-A0A963CP27-F1
#
_entry.id   AF-A0A963CP27-F1
#
_cell.length_a   1.000
_cell.length_b   1.000
_cell.length_c   1.000
_cell.angle_alpha   90.00
_cell.angle_beta   90.00
_cell.angle_gamma   90.00
#
_symmetry.space_group_name_H-M   'P 1'
#
loop_
_entity.id
_entity.type
_entity.pdbx_description
1 polymer ?
#
loop_
_entity_poly.entity_id
_entity_poly.type
_entity_poly.pdbx_seq_one_letter_code
_entity_poly.pdbx_strand_id
1 'polypeptide(L)'
;MPEIRNYTLNFGPQHPAAHGVLRLVLEMDGEVIERADPHIGLLHRATEKLAESKPYNHSIPYMDRFDYVSMMCNEHGYVMAVEKLLGVEVPERALYIRTMYDEITRLLNHLMWLGTHALDVGAMTMFLYTFREREDLLDCYEAVSGARMHAAYYRVGGVYRDLPDDMPKYENNKFRSDAEIAKKNEVRQGSLLDFIEDFTNRFPGLVDEYETLLTDNRIWKQRTVGIGVVSPERALQLGFSGAMLRGSGIAWDLRKKQPYAAYRKMDFDIPIGHNGDCYDRYLVRIEEMRQSNRIIRQCVDWLKRHPGPVIVSDHKVA
;
A
#
# COMPACT_ATOMS: atom_id res chain seq x y z
N MET A 1 -12.19 -13.66 -50.11
CA MET A 1 -12.18 -13.15 -48.72
C MET A 1 -10.92 -13.69 -48.07
N PRO A 2 -10.03 -12.85 -47.51
CA PRO A 2 -8.91 -13.37 -46.75
C PRO A 2 -9.46 -14.15 -45.56
N GLU A 3 -8.95 -15.37 -45.32
CA GLU A 3 -9.28 -16.17 -44.14
C GLU A 3 -8.83 -15.39 -42.90
N ILE A 4 -9.78 -14.94 -42.08
CA ILE A 4 -9.51 -14.33 -40.78
C ILE A 4 -9.00 -15.47 -39.88
N ARG A 5 -7.71 -15.44 -39.57
CA ARG A 5 -7.04 -16.44 -38.74
C ARG A 5 -6.68 -15.78 -37.42
N ASN A 6 -7.42 -16.11 -36.37
CA ASN A 6 -7.11 -15.63 -35.02
C ASN A 6 -5.75 -16.20 -34.59
N TYR A 7 -4.85 -15.35 -34.12
CA TYR A 7 -3.54 -15.75 -33.61
C TYR A 7 -3.61 -15.90 -32.10
N THR A 8 -3.11 -17.03 -31.60
CA THR A 8 -2.99 -17.24 -30.16
C THR A 8 -1.57 -16.89 -29.71
N LEU A 9 -1.44 -15.90 -28.83
CA LEU A 9 -0.18 -15.51 -28.20
C LEU A 9 -0.18 -15.92 -26.73
N ASN A 10 0.91 -16.55 -26.28
CA ASN A 10 1.11 -16.87 -24.87
C ASN A 10 2.08 -15.87 -24.25
N PHE A 11 1.58 -15.02 -23.36
CA PHE A 11 2.36 -14.06 -22.60
C PHE A 11 2.68 -14.64 -21.22
N GLY A 12 3.97 -14.80 -20.90
CA GLY A 12 4.43 -15.37 -19.64
C GLY A 12 4.76 -16.87 -19.69
N PRO A 13 5.03 -17.52 -18.53
CA PRO A 13 4.84 -17.00 -17.17
C PRO A 13 5.91 -16.01 -16.71
N GLN A 14 7.04 -15.92 -17.41
CA GLN A 14 8.15 -15.03 -17.08
C GLN A 14 8.22 -13.90 -18.11
N HIS A 15 7.79 -12.71 -17.71
CA HIS A 15 7.89 -11.48 -18.51
C HIS A 15 7.99 -10.27 -17.57
N PRO A 16 8.80 -9.23 -17.88
CA PRO A 16 8.96 -8.06 -16.99
C PRO A 16 7.63 -7.40 -16.60
N ALA A 17 6.74 -7.16 -17.55
CA ALA A 17 5.42 -6.56 -17.32
C ALA A 17 4.40 -7.47 -16.61
N ALA A 18 4.75 -8.72 -16.30
CA ALA A 18 3.87 -9.63 -15.55
C ALA A 18 3.94 -9.40 -14.03
N HIS A 19 4.96 -8.66 -13.54
CA HIS A 19 5.16 -8.33 -12.12
C HIS A 19 4.96 -9.51 -11.17
N GLY A 20 5.70 -10.60 -11.42
CA GLY A 20 5.58 -11.85 -10.71
C GLY A 20 5.46 -13.01 -11.70
N VAL A 21 4.48 -13.87 -11.50
CA VAL A 21 4.27 -15.05 -12.34
C VAL A 21 2.83 -15.08 -12.81
N LEU A 22 2.61 -14.65 -14.05
CA LEU A 22 1.30 -14.62 -14.70
C LEU A 22 1.42 -15.16 -16.12
N ARG A 23 0.52 -16.07 -16.48
CA ARG A 23 0.38 -16.56 -17.85
C ARG A 23 -0.93 -16.04 -18.43
N LEU A 24 -0.87 -15.33 -19.55
CA LEU A 24 -2.02 -14.84 -20.29
C LEU A 24 -2.04 -15.49 -21.67
N VAL A 25 -3.12 -16.22 -21.98
CA VAL A 25 -3.38 -16.70 -23.34
C VAL A 25 -4.27 -15.68 -24.03
N LEU A 26 -3.74 -15.02 -25.05
CA LEU A 26 -4.41 -13.96 -25.79
C LEU A 26 -4.80 -14.49 -27.17
N GLU A 27 -6.07 -14.38 -27.53
CA GLU A 27 -6.56 -14.56 -28.90
C GLU A 27 -6.67 -13.18 -29.55
N MET A 28 -5.92 -12.96 -30.62
CA MET A 28 -5.74 -11.66 -31.26
C MET A 28 -6.13 -11.69 -32.74
N ASP A 29 -6.76 -10.62 -33.20
CA ASP A 29 -6.94 -10.28 -34.61
C ASP A 29 -6.06 -9.06 -34.94
N GLY A 30 -4.91 -9.33 -35.57
CA GLY A 30 -3.87 -8.32 -35.75
C GLY A 30 -3.35 -7.76 -34.41
N GLU A 31 -3.64 -6.49 -34.15
CA GLU A 31 -3.26 -5.80 -32.90
C GLU A 31 -4.39 -5.77 -31.86
N VAL A 32 -5.61 -6.21 -32.22
CA VAL A 32 -6.77 -6.18 -31.34
C VAL A 32 -6.88 -7.49 -30.56
N ILE A 33 -7.03 -7.39 -29.24
CA ILE A 33 -7.27 -8.55 -28.36
C ILE A 33 -8.78 -8.84 -28.36
N GLU A 34 -9.19 -9.99 -28.89
CA GLU A 34 -10.58 -10.44 -28.87
C GLU A 34 -10.93 -11.15 -27.55
N ARG A 35 -9.99 -11.96 -27.04
CA ARG A 35 -10.16 -12.73 -25.81
C ARG A 35 -8.85 -12.84 -25.06
N ALA A 36 -8.93 -12.71 -23.75
CA ALA A 36 -7.82 -12.94 -22.84
C ALA A 36 -8.22 -13.97 -21.78
N ASP A 37 -7.43 -15.03 -21.64
CA ASP A 37 -7.61 -16.06 -20.63
C ASP A 37 -6.43 -16.05 -19.63
N PRO A 38 -6.59 -15.47 -18.43
CA PRO A 38 -5.56 -15.41 -17.42
C PRO A 38 -5.43 -16.72 -16.62
N HIS A 39 -4.31 -17.40 -16.81
CA HIS A 39 -3.96 -18.62 -16.07
C HIS A 39 -3.20 -18.23 -14.80
N ILE A 40 -3.92 -18.27 -13.68
CA ILE A 40 -3.41 -17.97 -12.34
C ILE A 40 -3.10 -19.26 -11.56
N GLY A 41 -2.61 -19.14 -10.33
CA GLY A 41 -2.34 -20.27 -9.44
C GLY A 41 -0.88 -20.73 -9.40
N LEU A 42 0.00 -20.14 -10.21
CA LEU A 42 1.44 -20.43 -10.22
C LEU A 42 2.14 -20.05 -8.90
N LEU A 43 1.55 -19.14 -8.12
CA LEU A 43 1.98 -18.77 -6.77
C LEU A 43 1.02 -19.28 -5.67
N HIS A 44 0.09 -20.20 -6.00
CA HIS A 44 -0.81 -20.76 -4.99
C HIS A 44 -0.02 -21.67 -4.04
N ARG A 45 -0.04 -21.35 -2.74
CA ARG A 45 0.68 -22.11 -1.68
C ARG A 45 -0.24 -22.76 -0.66
N ALA A 46 -1.54 -22.84 -0.95
CA ALA A 46 -2.56 -23.37 -0.04
C ALA A 46 -2.50 -22.76 1.38
N THR A 47 -2.31 -21.43 1.45
CA THR A 47 -2.14 -20.72 2.73
C THR A 47 -3.34 -20.91 3.67
N GLU A 48 -4.56 -20.92 3.14
CA GLU A 48 -5.78 -21.19 3.89
C GLU A 48 -5.75 -22.58 4.56
N LYS A 49 -5.27 -23.59 3.83
CA LYS A 49 -5.13 -24.95 4.37
C LYS A 49 -4.08 -25.02 5.47
N LEU A 50 -2.99 -24.28 5.34
CA LEU A 50 -1.96 -24.20 6.38
C LEU A 50 -2.50 -23.51 7.64
N ALA A 51 -3.33 -22.48 7.47
CA ALA A 51 -3.94 -21.74 8.58
C ALA A 51 -4.89 -22.61 9.43
N GLU A 52 -5.58 -23.59 8.84
CA GLU A 52 -6.43 -24.54 9.59
C GLU A 52 -5.66 -25.35 10.64
N SER A 53 -4.39 -25.66 10.36
CA SER A 53 -3.55 -26.49 11.23
C SER A 53 -2.80 -25.71 12.30
N LYS A 54 -2.83 -24.38 12.24
CA LYS A 54 -1.97 -23.50 13.05
C LYS A 54 -2.81 -22.66 14.01
N PRO A 55 -2.32 -22.42 15.23
CA PRO A 55 -2.94 -21.45 16.14
C PRO A 55 -3.01 -20.05 15.52
N TYR A 56 -3.97 -19.23 15.95
CA TYR A 56 -4.23 -17.89 15.40
C TYR A 56 -2.96 -17.01 15.32
N ASN A 57 -2.17 -16.94 16.39
CA ASN A 57 -0.95 -16.13 16.42
C ASN A 57 0.13 -16.59 15.43
N HIS A 58 0.20 -17.89 15.13
CA HIS A 58 1.13 -18.44 14.14
C HIS A 58 0.64 -18.24 12.71
N SER A 59 -0.64 -17.90 12.53
CA SER A 59 -1.24 -17.60 11.23
C SER A 59 -1.03 -16.15 10.80
N ILE A 60 -0.74 -15.23 11.73
CA ILE A 60 -0.48 -13.80 11.43
C ILE A 60 0.63 -13.61 10.37
N PRO A 61 1.82 -14.24 10.47
CA PRO A 61 2.88 -14.04 9.47
C PRO A 61 2.54 -14.58 8.06
N TYR A 62 1.50 -15.39 7.91
CA TYR A 62 0.99 -15.76 6.60
C TYR A 62 0.20 -14.62 5.97
N MET A 63 -0.51 -13.81 6.77
CA MET A 63 -1.29 -12.65 6.32
C MET A 63 -0.38 -11.58 5.70
N ASP A 64 0.77 -11.33 6.33
CA ASP A 64 1.86 -10.48 5.84
C ASP A 64 2.40 -10.86 4.45
N ARG A 65 2.17 -12.10 4.01
CA ARG A 65 2.74 -12.66 2.78
C ARG A 65 1.72 -12.83 1.65
N PHE A 66 0.46 -12.46 1.85
CA PHE A 66 -0.54 -12.45 0.78
C PHE A 66 -0.29 -11.28 -0.17
N ASP A 67 -0.66 -10.07 0.24
CA ASP A 67 -0.18 -8.85 -0.42
C ASP A 67 1.14 -8.45 0.25
N TYR A 68 2.24 -8.85 -0.37
CA TYR A 68 3.61 -8.61 0.12
C TYR A 68 4.05 -7.15 0.01
N VAL A 69 3.20 -6.25 -0.49
CA VAL A 69 3.44 -4.80 -0.54
C VAL A 69 2.65 -4.08 0.56
N SER A 70 1.48 -4.62 0.96
CA SER A 70 0.66 -4.06 2.05
C SER A 70 0.56 -4.97 3.28
N MET A 71 1.72 -5.28 3.85
CA MET A 71 1.89 -6.26 4.95
C MET A 71 0.97 -5.97 6.15
N MET A 72 1.16 -4.82 6.82
CA MET A 72 0.41 -4.48 8.05
C MET A 72 -1.10 -4.33 7.82
N CYS A 73 -1.54 -3.86 6.65
CA CYS A 73 -2.97 -3.83 6.32
C CYS A 73 -3.59 -5.23 6.29
N ASN A 74 -2.86 -6.24 5.80
CA ASN A 74 -3.32 -7.62 5.81
C ASN A 74 -3.37 -8.18 7.23
N GLU A 75 -2.36 -7.88 8.05
CA GLU A 75 -2.39 -8.25 9.48
C GLU A 75 -3.59 -7.64 10.18
N HIS A 76 -3.89 -6.37 9.88
CA HIS A 76 -4.99 -5.66 10.51
C HIS A 76 -6.33 -6.31 10.21
N GLY A 77 -6.58 -6.67 8.94
CA GLY A 77 -7.80 -7.36 8.55
C GLY A 77 -7.98 -8.68 9.31
N TYR A 78 -6.91 -9.45 9.47
CA TYR A 78 -6.93 -10.71 10.21
C TYR A 78 -7.12 -10.52 11.72
N VAL A 79 -6.32 -9.64 12.33
CA VAL A 79 -6.35 -9.37 13.76
C VAL A 79 -7.71 -8.79 14.18
N MET A 80 -8.26 -7.85 13.40
CA MET A 80 -9.57 -7.26 13.65
C MET A 80 -10.70 -8.31 13.57
N ALA A 81 -10.60 -9.27 12.65
CA ALA A 81 -11.56 -10.37 12.57
C ALA A 81 -11.53 -11.22 13.84
N VAL A 82 -10.35 -11.55 14.36
CA VAL A 82 -10.18 -12.31 15.60
C VAL A 82 -10.65 -11.50 16.82
N GLU A 83 -10.30 -10.22 16.91
CA GLU A 83 -10.74 -9.32 17.99
C GLU A 83 -12.27 -9.19 18.05
N LYS A 84 -12.91 -9.10 16.88
CA LYS A 84 -14.38 -9.06 16.79
C LYS A 84 -15.04 -10.37 17.21
N LEU A 85 -14.42 -11.52 16.93
CA LEU A 85 -14.91 -12.82 17.38
C LEU A 85 -14.76 -13.00 18.90
N LEU A 86 -13.70 -12.44 19.50
CA LEU A 86 -13.45 -12.50 20.93
C LEU A 86 -14.18 -11.42 21.73
N GLY A 87 -14.68 -10.36 21.07
CA GLY A 87 -15.32 -9.23 21.75
C GLY A 87 -14.35 -8.38 22.57
N VAL A 88 -13.08 -8.31 22.16
CA VAL A 88 -12.01 -7.60 22.87
C VAL A 88 -11.94 -6.14 22.40
N GLU A 89 -11.93 -5.20 23.34
CA GLU A 89 -11.69 -3.78 23.05
C GLU A 89 -10.21 -3.45 23.13
N VAL A 90 -9.66 -2.92 22.04
CA VAL A 90 -8.24 -2.55 21.92
C VAL A 90 -8.00 -1.15 22.49
N PRO A 91 -6.87 -0.90 23.17
CA PRO A 91 -6.54 0.44 23.68
C PRO A 91 -6.52 1.52 22.59
N GLU A 92 -6.92 2.74 22.96
CA GLU A 92 -7.02 3.85 22.00
C GLU A 92 -5.69 4.17 21.32
N ARG A 93 -4.57 4.16 22.06
CA ARG A 93 -3.24 4.39 21.50
C ARG A 93 -2.89 3.38 20.41
N ALA A 94 -3.22 2.10 20.62
CA ALA A 94 -3.00 1.06 19.61
C ALA A 94 -3.85 1.27 18.36
N LEU A 95 -5.08 1.79 18.47
CA LEU A 95 -5.90 2.14 17.30
C LEU A 95 -5.27 3.27 16.48
N TYR A 96 -4.68 4.28 17.14
CA TYR A 96 -3.97 5.36 16.45
C TYR A 96 -2.66 4.88 15.81
N ILE A 97 -1.88 4.04 16.50
CA ILE A 97 -0.67 3.41 15.93
C ILE A 97 -1.04 2.60 14.69
N ARG A 98 -2.09 1.76 14.76
CA ARG A 98 -2.56 0.97 13.63
C ARG A 98 -3.02 1.86 12.47
N THR A 99 -3.77 2.92 12.75
CA THR A 99 -4.24 3.84 11.70
C THR A 99 -3.07 4.56 11.01
N MET A 100 -2.06 4.98 11.78
CA MET A 100 -0.84 5.58 11.24
C MET A 100 -0.10 4.62 10.32
N TYR A 101 0.16 3.40 10.79
CA TYR A 101 0.90 2.40 10.02
C TYR A 101 0.11 1.85 8.82
N ASP A 102 -1.22 1.76 8.89
CA ASP A 102 -2.06 1.42 7.74
C ASP A 102 -1.92 2.46 6.62
N GLU A 103 -1.87 3.75 6.96
CA GLU A 103 -1.70 4.81 5.97
C GLU A 103 -0.26 4.91 5.47
N ILE A 104 0.76 4.61 6.30
CA ILE A 104 2.13 4.40 5.82
C ILE A 104 2.19 3.22 4.85
N THR A 105 1.52 2.11 5.17
CA THR A 105 1.41 0.93 4.29
C THR A 105 0.72 1.29 2.98
N ARG A 106 -0.33 2.12 3.04
CA ARG A 106 -1.04 2.61 1.85
C ARG A 106 -0.12 3.45 0.96
N LEU A 107 0.70 4.34 1.55
CA LEU A 107 1.73 5.07 0.81
C LEU A 107 2.74 4.13 0.16
N LEU A 108 3.27 3.14 0.91
CA LEU A 108 4.19 2.13 0.37
C LEU A 108 3.61 1.39 -0.84
N ASN A 109 2.31 1.04 -0.79
CA ASN A 109 1.61 0.37 -1.87
C ASN A 109 1.40 1.29 -3.08
N HIS A 110 0.91 2.52 -2.88
CA HIS A 110 0.72 3.47 -3.98
C HIS A 110 2.04 3.86 -4.66
N LEU A 111 3.13 4.04 -3.89
CA LEU A 111 4.45 4.31 -4.44
C LEU A 111 4.97 3.14 -5.27
N MET A 112 4.81 1.91 -4.78
CA MET A 112 5.18 0.71 -5.54
C MET A 112 4.39 0.65 -6.86
N TRP A 113 3.07 0.80 -6.78
CA TRP A 113 2.21 0.78 -7.96
C TRP A 113 2.56 1.88 -8.96
N LEU A 114 2.77 3.11 -8.50
CA LEU A 114 3.09 4.23 -9.37
C LEU A 114 4.43 3.99 -10.08
N GLY A 115 5.44 3.56 -9.32
CA GLY A 115 6.76 3.25 -9.85
C GLY A 115 6.73 2.13 -10.89
N THR A 116 6.06 1.01 -10.61
CA THR A 116 5.99 -0.13 -11.54
C THR A 116 5.09 0.14 -12.74
N HIS A 117 3.94 0.79 -12.54
CA HIS A 117 3.06 1.16 -13.65
C HIS A 117 3.74 2.16 -14.59
N ALA A 118 4.44 3.15 -14.04
CA ALA A 118 5.23 4.09 -14.83
C ALA A 118 6.35 3.36 -15.60
N LEU A 119 7.05 2.43 -14.95
CA LEU A 119 8.10 1.62 -15.57
C LEU A 119 7.58 0.81 -16.76
N ASP A 120 6.43 0.15 -16.63
CA ASP A 120 5.82 -0.65 -17.71
C ASP A 120 5.40 0.18 -18.91
N VAL A 121 4.95 1.43 -18.67
CA VAL A 121 4.61 2.37 -19.74
C VAL A 121 5.87 2.95 -20.39
N GLY A 122 6.99 3.00 -19.65
CA GLY A 122 8.33 3.37 -20.14
C GLY A 122 9.05 4.47 -19.34
N ALA A 123 8.45 4.98 -18.25
CA ALA A 123 9.01 6.06 -17.44
C ALA A 123 9.88 5.53 -16.28
N MET A 124 11.15 5.22 -16.58
CA MET A 124 12.10 4.61 -15.63
C MET A 124 12.46 5.53 -14.44
N THR A 125 12.54 6.84 -14.63
CA THR A 125 12.93 7.79 -13.55
C THR A 125 11.95 7.74 -12.37
N MET A 126 10.66 7.58 -12.65
CA MET A 126 9.61 7.52 -11.63
C MET A 126 9.77 6.32 -10.70
N PHE A 127 10.25 5.20 -11.22
CA PHE A 127 10.54 4.01 -10.42
C PHE A 127 11.65 4.30 -9.39
N LEU A 128 12.72 4.97 -9.79
CA LEU A 128 13.83 5.30 -8.88
C LEU A 128 13.42 6.31 -7.81
N TYR A 129 12.60 7.30 -8.17
CA TYR A 129 12.10 8.29 -7.21
C TYR A 129 11.22 7.59 -6.18
N THR A 130 10.11 7.00 -6.62
CA THR A 130 9.18 6.31 -5.70
C THR A 130 9.87 5.30 -4.77
N PHE A 131 10.89 4.57 -5.22
CA PHE A 131 11.66 3.66 -4.36
C PHE A 131 12.52 4.37 -3.32
N ARG A 132 13.08 5.54 -3.62
CA ARG A 132 13.78 6.38 -2.64
C ARG A 132 12.88 6.72 -1.46
N GLU A 133 11.66 7.17 -1.71
CA GLU A 133 10.69 7.46 -0.65
C GLU A 133 10.20 6.20 0.06
N ARG A 134 10.07 5.07 -0.65
CA ARG A 134 9.72 3.79 -0.02
C ARG A 134 10.79 3.32 0.97
N GLU A 135 12.08 3.52 0.69
CA GLU A 135 13.14 3.15 1.63
C GLU A 135 13.00 3.88 2.98
N ASP A 136 12.65 5.16 2.97
CA ASP A 136 12.42 5.91 4.22
C ASP A 136 11.26 5.32 5.05
N LEU A 137 10.17 4.91 4.37
CA LEU A 137 9.03 4.27 5.03
C LEU A 137 9.36 2.84 5.50
N LEU A 138 10.19 2.09 4.78
CA LEU A 138 10.65 0.76 5.21
C LEU A 138 11.56 0.85 6.44
N ASP A 139 12.30 1.94 6.59
CA ASP A 139 13.11 2.17 7.80
C ASP A 139 12.21 2.42 9.03
N CYS A 140 10.98 2.94 8.83
CA CYS A 140 9.97 3.00 9.90
C CYS A 140 9.45 1.61 10.31
N TYR A 141 9.41 0.65 9.38
CA TYR A 141 9.03 -0.74 9.67
C TYR A 141 10.14 -1.45 10.45
N GLU A 142 11.38 -1.23 10.03
CA GLU A 142 12.56 -1.78 10.69
C GLU A 142 12.67 -1.26 12.13
N ALA A 143 12.46 0.04 12.35
CA ALA A 143 12.52 0.64 13.68
C ALA A 143 11.53 0.00 14.67
N VAL A 144 10.32 -0.35 14.22
CA VAL A 144 9.26 -0.88 15.09
C VAL A 144 9.27 -2.40 15.22
N SER A 145 9.57 -3.12 14.15
CA SER A 145 9.45 -4.58 14.11
C SER A 145 10.79 -5.31 14.09
N GLY A 146 11.88 -4.62 13.76
CA GLY A 146 13.18 -5.22 13.45
C GLY A 146 13.25 -5.86 12.05
N ALA A 147 12.17 -5.82 11.27
CA ALA A 147 12.11 -6.33 9.90
C ALA A 147 11.68 -5.22 8.94
N ARG A 148 12.26 -5.19 7.73
CA ARG A 148 11.95 -4.15 6.74
C ARG A 148 10.59 -4.36 6.05
N MET A 149 10.15 -5.61 5.88
CA MET A 149 8.90 -5.93 5.16
C MET A 149 7.89 -6.70 6.02
N HIS A 150 8.15 -7.98 6.29
CA HIS A 150 7.25 -8.82 7.07
C HIS A 150 7.44 -8.55 8.56
N ALA A 151 6.59 -7.67 9.09
CA ALA A 151 6.76 -7.06 10.41
C ALA A 151 6.19 -7.93 11.55
N ALA A 152 5.14 -8.74 11.32
CA ALA A 152 4.49 -9.48 12.40
C ALA A 152 4.14 -8.61 13.62
N TYR A 153 3.77 -7.34 13.37
CA TYR A 153 3.73 -6.29 14.39
C TYR A 153 2.35 -6.16 15.03
N TYR A 154 1.29 -6.28 14.23
CA TYR A 154 -0.07 -6.28 14.78
C TYR A 154 -0.35 -7.63 15.43
N ARG A 155 -0.90 -7.57 16.65
CA ARG A 155 -1.26 -8.75 17.45
C ARG A 155 -2.69 -8.63 17.91
N VAL A 156 -3.32 -9.77 18.19
CA VAL A 156 -4.66 -9.81 18.77
C VAL A 156 -4.62 -9.07 20.11
N GLY A 157 -5.42 -8.01 20.25
CA GLY A 157 -5.46 -7.16 21.44
C GLY A 157 -4.60 -5.89 21.36
N GLY A 158 -3.97 -5.58 20.23
CA GLY A 158 -3.26 -4.30 20.03
C GLY A 158 -2.05 -4.40 19.11
N VAL A 159 -0.93 -3.86 19.56
CA VAL A 159 0.35 -3.96 18.85
C VAL A 159 1.38 -4.63 19.76
N TYR A 160 2.37 -5.30 19.15
CA TYR A 160 3.33 -6.12 19.90
C TYR A 160 4.17 -5.31 20.89
N ARG A 161 4.61 -4.11 20.49
CA ARG A 161 5.43 -3.18 21.29
C ARG A 161 5.07 -1.75 20.96
N ASP A 162 5.32 -0.81 21.86
CA ASP A 162 5.15 0.61 21.57
C ASP A 162 6.22 1.11 20.58
N LEU A 163 6.01 2.32 20.06
CA LEU A 163 6.93 3.00 19.15
C LEU A 163 8.28 3.28 19.86
N PRO A 164 9.42 3.11 19.18
CA PRO A 164 10.72 3.40 19.74
C PRO A 164 10.91 4.92 19.95
N ASP A 165 11.57 5.26 21.06
CA ASP A 165 11.91 6.63 21.41
C ASP A 165 13.08 7.19 20.58
N ASP A 166 13.89 6.31 19.97
CA ASP A 166 15.06 6.67 19.17
C ASP A 166 15.05 5.94 17.82
N MET A 167 15.41 6.66 16.75
CA MET A 167 15.62 6.06 15.43
C MET A 167 17.02 5.42 15.28
N PRO A 168 17.14 4.24 14.64
CA PRO A 168 18.44 3.67 14.29
C PRO A 168 19.26 4.60 13.39
N LYS A 169 20.49 4.91 13.81
CA LYS A 169 21.41 5.82 13.11
C LYS A 169 22.35 5.03 12.20
N TYR A 170 22.73 5.62 11.08
CA TYR A 170 23.74 5.04 10.19
C TYR A 170 25.14 5.14 10.83
N GLU A 171 25.87 4.04 10.77
CA GLU A 171 27.28 3.97 11.19
C GLU A 171 28.25 4.34 10.06
N ASN A 172 29.46 4.73 10.46
CA ASN A 172 30.54 5.05 9.53
C ASN A 172 30.95 3.83 8.70
N ASN A 173 31.09 4.01 7.38
CA ASN A 173 31.47 2.95 6.46
C ASN A 173 32.51 3.46 5.45
N LYS A 174 33.30 2.55 4.89
CA LYS A 174 34.36 2.83 3.90
C LYS A 174 33.83 3.48 2.61
N PHE A 175 32.54 3.36 2.32
CA PHE A 175 31.92 3.81 1.07
C PHE A 175 31.26 5.19 1.15
N ARG A 176 31.14 5.79 2.34
CA ARG A 176 30.45 7.08 2.53
C ARG A 176 31.27 7.99 3.44
N SER A 177 31.24 9.27 3.14
CA SER A 177 31.94 10.27 3.95
C SER A 177 31.20 10.56 5.26
N ASP A 178 31.93 10.96 6.30
CA ASP A 178 31.35 11.32 7.60
C ASP A 178 30.30 12.44 7.46
N ALA A 179 30.51 13.38 6.53
CA ALA A 179 29.57 14.48 6.27
C ALA A 179 28.23 13.98 5.68
N GLU A 180 28.25 13.01 4.78
CA GLU A 180 27.04 12.40 4.21
C GLU A 180 26.26 11.61 5.26
N ILE A 181 26.98 10.94 6.18
CA ILE A 181 26.37 10.17 7.26
C ILE A 181 25.74 11.11 8.29
N ALA A 182 26.44 12.19 8.66
CA ALA A 182 25.89 13.22 9.52
C ALA A 182 24.59 13.80 8.95
N LYS A 183 24.56 14.10 7.65
CA LYS A 183 23.34 14.58 6.96
C LYS A 183 22.19 13.58 7.00
N LYS A 184 22.46 12.29 6.79
CA LYS A 184 21.43 11.23 6.88
C LYS A 184 20.90 11.03 8.30
N ASN A 185 21.76 11.25 9.30
CA ASN A 185 21.41 11.10 10.69
C ASN A 185 20.75 12.36 11.29
N GLU A 186 20.72 13.49 10.59
CA GLU A 186 20.09 14.73 11.05
C GLU A 186 18.60 14.52 11.38
N VAL A 187 17.85 13.91 10.45
CA VAL A 187 16.44 13.56 10.63
C VAL A 187 16.21 12.37 11.58
N ARG A 188 17.26 11.67 11.99
CA ARG A 188 17.23 10.49 12.88
C ARG A 188 17.72 10.79 14.29
N GLN A 189 17.92 12.06 14.65
CA GLN A 189 18.31 12.43 16.00
C GLN A 189 17.15 12.33 17.00
N GLY A 190 15.91 12.44 16.52
CA GLY A 190 14.71 12.36 17.34
C GLY A 190 14.08 10.98 17.38
N SER A 191 12.84 10.96 17.85
CA SER A 191 12.00 9.77 17.90
C SER A 191 11.50 9.34 16.53
N LEU A 192 10.95 8.13 16.45
CA LEU A 192 10.27 7.68 15.23
C LEU A 192 9.16 8.64 14.80
N LEU A 193 8.43 9.22 15.76
CA LEU A 193 7.36 10.18 15.45
C LEU A 193 7.92 11.47 14.83
N ASP A 194 9.12 11.91 15.23
CA ASP A 194 9.79 13.07 14.63
C ASP A 194 10.26 12.75 13.20
N PHE A 195 10.76 11.54 12.97
CA PHE A 195 11.15 11.09 11.64
C PHE A 195 9.94 10.99 10.68
N ILE A 196 8.82 10.44 11.16
CA ILE A 196 7.57 10.39 10.38
C ILE A 196 7.04 11.80 10.12
N GLU A 197 7.10 12.71 11.10
CA GLU A 197 6.70 14.10 10.91
C GLU A 197 7.51 14.79 9.81
N ASP A 198 8.85 14.67 9.83
CA ASP A 198 9.72 15.19 8.77
C ASP A 198 9.32 14.64 7.40
N PHE A 199 9.12 13.31 7.29
CA PHE A 199 8.62 12.68 6.08
C PHE A 199 7.29 13.33 5.61
N THR A 200 6.33 13.52 6.52
CA THR A 200 5.03 14.07 6.14
C THR A 200 5.09 15.53 5.68
N ASN A 201 6.08 16.29 6.13
CA ASN A 201 6.27 17.69 5.73
C ASN A 201 6.86 17.80 4.32
N ARG A 202 7.80 16.92 3.96
CA ARG A 202 8.44 16.93 2.64
C ARG A 202 7.68 16.15 1.56
N PHE A 203 6.91 15.13 1.94
CA PHE A 203 6.24 14.23 0.99
C PHE A 203 5.29 14.93 0.00
N PRO A 204 4.47 15.93 0.37
CA PRO A 204 3.61 16.63 -0.58
C PRO A 204 4.38 17.23 -1.78
N GLY A 205 5.54 17.82 -1.53
CA GLY A 205 6.40 18.38 -2.59
C GLY A 205 7.00 17.29 -3.50
N LEU A 206 7.26 16.10 -2.97
CA LEU A 206 7.69 14.95 -3.77
C LEU A 206 6.57 14.45 -4.68
N VAL A 207 5.33 14.43 -4.20
CA VAL A 207 4.17 14.10 -5.04
C VAL A 207 3.97 15.16 -6.13
N ASP A 208 4.22 16.44 -5.86
CA ASP A 208 4.19 17.51 -6.87
C ASP A 208 5.24 17.28 -7.97
N GLU A 209 6.43 16.79 -7.62
CA GLU A 209 7.45 16.37 -8.60
C GLU A 209 6.94 15.22 -9.48
N TYR A 210 6.24 14.23 -8.90
CA TYR A 210 5.67 13.12 -9.66
C TYR A 210 4.60 13.60 -10.66
N GLU A 211 3.73 14.51 -10.23
CA GLU A 211 2.69 15.08 -11.08
C GLU A 211 3.28 15.92 -12.20
N THR A 212 4.35 16.66 -11.92
CA THR A 212 5.10 17.43 -12.94
C THR A 212 5.64 16.51 -14.05
N LEU A 213 6.08 15.30 -13.70
CA LEU A 213 6.63 14.35 -14.68
C LEU A 213 5.56 13.56 -15.44
N LEU A 214 4.41 13.29 -14.82
CA LEU A 214 3.39 12.38 -15.36
C LEU A 214 2.04 13.04 -15.66
N THR A 215 1.47 13.82 -14.73
CA THR A 215 0.07 14.27 -14.79
C THR A 215 -0.22 15.01 -16.08
N ASP A 216 0.61 15.96 -16.48
CA ASP A 216 0.45 16.76 -17.71
C ASP A 216 1.26 16.27 -18.91
N ASN A 217 1.96 15.15 -18.75
CA ASN A 217 2.75 14.58 -19.82
C ASN A 217 1.84 14.02 -20.93
N ARG A 218 2.05 14.50 -22.16
CA ARG A 218 1.28 14.09 -23.34
C ARG A 218 1.37 12.58 -23.60
N ILE A 219 2.55 11.98 -23.42
CA ILE A 219 2.77 10.56 -23.64
C ILE A 219 2.00 9.75 -22.58
N TRP A 220 2.05 10.19 -21.33
CA TRP A 220 1.30 9.55 -20.25
C TRP A 220 -0.21 9.58 -20.49
N LYS A 221 -0.77 10.76 -20.82
CA LYS A 221 -2.19 10.91 -21.15
C LYS A 221 -2.58 10.02 -22.34
N GLN A 222 -1.79 10.01 -23.42
CA GLN A 222 -2.07 9.16 -24.60
C GLN A 222 -2.12 7.66 -24.28
N ARG A 223 -1.40 7.20 -23.25
CA ARG A 223 -1.33 5.78 -22.88
C ARG A 223 -2.33 5.36 -21.80
N THR A 224 -3.00 6.32 -21.15
CA THR A 224 -3.86 6.05 -19.98
C THR A 224 -5.28 6.59 -20.12
N VAL A 225 -5.48 7.69 -20.84
CA VAL A 225 -6.81 8.29 -21.07
C VAL A 225 -7.59 7.41 -22.05
N GLY A 226 -8.84 7.08 -21.70
CA GLY A 226 -9.71 6.23 -22.51
C GLY A 226 -9.31 4.75 -22.55
N ILE A 227 -8.31 4.33 -21.79
CA ILE A 227 -7.86 2.93 -21.71
C ILE A 227 -8.48 2.25 -20.49
N GLY A 228 -9.01 1.04 -20.69
CA GLY A 228 -9.60 0.23 -19.61
C GLY A 228 -10.81 0.90 -18.96
N VAL A 229 -11.67 1.52 -19.76
CA VAL A 229 -12.88 2.21 -19.29
C VAL A 229 -13.84 1.19 -18.67
N VAL A 230 -14.28 1.46 -17.43
CA VAL A 230 -15.26 0.63 -16.73
C VAL A 230 -16.40 1.51 -16.22
N SER A 231 -17.63 1.23 -16.64
CA SER A 231 -18.81 1.94 -16.16
C SER A 231 -19.12 1.63 -14.68
N PRO A 232 -19.78 2.53 -13.94
CA PRO A 232 -20.19 2.29 -12.56
C PRO A 232 -20.95 0.97 -12.38
N GLU A 233 -21.90 0.70 -13.27
CA GLU A 233 -22.74 -0.51 -13.26
C GLU A 233 -21.91 -1.78 -13.45
N ARG A 234 -20.96 -1.75 -14.40
CA ARG A 234 -20.07 -2.88 -14.67
C ARG A 234 -19.11 -3.12 -13.51
N ALA A 235 -18.60 -2.07 -12.89
CA ALA A 235 -17.74 -2.17 -11.72
C ALA A 235 -18.45 -2.90 -10.57
N LEU A 236 -19.74 -2.59 -10.34
CA LEU A 236 -20.55 -3.28 -9.34
C LEU A 236 -20.83 -4.74 -9.71
N GLN A 237 -21.19 -5.03 -10.96
CA GLN A 237 -21.45 -6.40 -11.43
C GLN A 237 -20.21 -7.30 -11.33
N LEU A 238 -19.02 -6.75 -11.56
CA LEU A 238 -17.75 -7.46 -11.45
C LEU A 238 -17.21 -7.53 -10.02
N GLY A 239 -17.88 -6.92 -9.05
CA GLY A 239 -17.43 -6.89 -7.65
C GLY A 239 -16.15 -6.09 -7.42
N PHE A 240 -15.89 -5.05 -8.23
CA PHE A 240 -14.73 -4.19 -8.05
C PHE A 240 -14.84 -3.33 -6.78
N SER A 241 -13.68 -2.99 -6.21
CA SER A 241 -13.57 -2.21 -4.98
C SER A 241 -12.39 -1.21 -5.03
N GLY A 242 -12.27 -0.36 -4.01
CA GLY A 242 -11.17 0.60 -3.88
C GLY A 242 -11.07 1.57 -5.05
N ALA A 243 -9.84 1.81 -5.54
CA ALA A 243 -9.58 2.74 -6.63
C ALA A 243 -10.26 2.36 -7.95
N MET A 244 -10.54 1.07 -8.21
CA MET A 244 -11.29 0.65 -9.41
C MET A 244 -12.72 1.17 -9.35
N LEU A 245 -13.37 1.05 -8.20
CA LEU A 245 -14.74 1.49 -7.99
C LEU A 245 -14.85 3.03 -7.94
N ARG A 246 -13.91 3.68 -7.25
CA ARG A 246 -13.83 5.14 -7.15
C ARG A 246 -13.47 5.81 -8.47
N GLY A 247 -12.56 5.23 -9.24
CA GLY A 247 -12.22 5.73 -10.58
C GLY A 247 -13.42 5.74 -11.53
N SER A 248 -14.33 4.77 -11.38
CA SER A 248 -15.59 4.69 -12.14
C SER A 248 -16.72 5.58 -11.62
N GLY A 249 -16.47 6.49 -10.65
CA GLY A 249 -17.46 7.47 -10.20
C GLY A 249 -18.29 7.07 -8.96
N ILE A 250 -18.00 5.93 -8.32
CA ILE A 250 -18.76 5.49 -7.15
C ILE A 250 -18.04 5.89 -5.85
N ALA A 251 -18.69 6.74 -5.05
CA ALA A 251 -18.20 7.25 -3.76
C ALA A 251 -18.28 6.19 -2.63
N TRP A 252 -17.42 5.18 -2.70
CA TRP A 252 -17.36 4.09 -1.72
C TRP A 252 -15.97 3.94 -1.08
N ASP A 253 -15.91 4.10 0.24
CA ASP A 253 -14.70 3.83 1.04
C ASP A 253 -15.13 3.29 2.42
N LEU A 254 -14.56 2.14 2.81
CA LEU A 254 -14.85 1.47 4.08
C LEU A 254 -14.47 2.36 5.27
N ARG A 255 -13.39 3.13 5.19
CA ARG A 255 -12.89 3.97 6.30
C ARG A 255 -13.87 5.08 6.69
N LYS A 256 -14.75 5.52 5.78
CA LYS A 256 -15.83 6.47 6.07
C LYS A 256 -17.19 5.78 6.30
N LYS A 257 -17.54 4.77 5.50
CA LYS A 257 -18.87 4.13 5.55
C LYS A 257 -19.01 3.12 6.69
N GLN A 258 -17.94 2.39 6.99
CA GLN A 258 -17.85 1.38 8.05
C GLN A 258 -16.51 1.54 8.79
N PRO A 259 -16.34 2.67 9.52
CA PRO A 259 -15.05 3.03 10.09
C PRO A 259 -14.58 1.99 11.10
N TYR A 260 -13.29 1.66 11.02
CA TYR A 260 -12.56 0.82 11.96
C TYR A 260 -11.36 1.60 12.53
N ALA A 261 -10.69 1.04 13.53
CA ALA A 261 -9.57 1.69 14.22
C ALA A 261 -9.87 3.15 14.60
N ALA A 262 -8.96 4.09 14.34
CA ALA A 262 -9.15 5.50 14.66
C ALA A 262 -9.72 6.32 13.48
N TYR A 263 -10.05 5.71 12.33
CA TYR A 263 -10.49 6.43 11.11
C TYR A 263 -11.71 7.33 11.32
N ARG A 264 -12.60 7.00 12.26
CA ARG A 264 -13.76 7.84 12.60
C ARG A 264 -13.34 9.22 13.14
N LYS A 265 -12.17 9.31 13.76
CA LYS A 265 -11.61 10.55 14.36
C LYS A 265 -10.70 11.30 13.40
N MET A 266 -10.49 10.78 12.18
CA MET A 266 -9.59 11.36 11.19
C MET A 266 -10.36 12.19 10.16
N ASP A 267 -9.80 13.34 9.83
CA ASP A 267 -10.31 14.22 8.79
C ASP A 267 -9.57 13.98 7.46
N PHE A 268 -10.31 13.60 6.43
CA PHE A 268 -9.80 13.28 5.10
C PHE A 268 -10.94 13.18 4.10
N ASP A 269 -10.60 13.36 2.83
CA ASP A 269 -11.54 13.33 1.70
C ASP A 269 -11.39 12.05 0.88
N ILE A 270 -12.44 11.67 0.16
CA ILE A 270 -12.42 10.51 -0.74
C ILE A 270 -12.31 11.02 -2.18
N PRO A 271 -11.21 10.75 -2.90
CA PRO A 271 -11.12 11.10 -4.31
C PRO A 271 -11.99 10.18 -5.16
N ILE A 272 -12.61 10.74 -6.20
CA ILE A 272 -13.54 10.03 -7.09
C ILE A 272 -13.19 10.43 -8.53
N GLY A 273 -13.14 9.46 -9.43
CA GLY A 273 -12.99 9.69 -10.87
C GLY A 273 -14.33 9.93 -11.56
N HIS A 274 -14.31 10.21 -12.86
CA HIS A 274 -15.53 10.54 -13.60
C HIS A 274 -15.76 9.61 -14.81
N ASN A 275 -14.71 9.32 -15.54
CA ASN A 275 -14.70 8.57 -16.80
C ASN A 275 -14.49 7.07 -16.60
N GLY A 276 -13.86 6.64 -15.50
CA GLY A 276 -13.61 5.22 -15.23
C GLY A 276 -12.44 4.61 -16.01
N ASP A 277 -11.55 5.43 -16.56
CA ASP A 277 -10.36 4.99 -17.29
C ASP A 277 -9.13 4.83 -16.37
N CYS A 278 -7.99 4.43 -16.96
CA CYS A 278 -6.73 4.28 -16.22
C CYS A 278 -6.20 5.62 -15.67
N TYR A 279 -6.45 6.74 -16.36
CA TYR A 279 -5.98 8.05 -15.94
C TYR A 279 -6.72 8.55 -14.70
N ASP A 280 -8.04 8.39 -14.63
CA ASP A 280 -8.82 8.71 -13.44
C ASP A 280 -8.40 7.86 -12.24
N ARG A 281 -8.13 6.57 -12.46
CA ARG A 281 -7.59 5.69 -11.40
C ARG A 281 -6.21 6.13 -10.92
N TYR A 282 -5.40 6.69 -11.81
CA TYR A 282 -4.13 7.30 -11.46
C TYR A 282 -4.33 8.54 -10.58
N LEU A 283 -5.19 9.47 -10.98
CA LEU A 283 -5.49 10.67 -10.20
C LEU A 283 -6.05 10.34 -8.82
N VAL A 284 -6.96 9.36 -8.73
CA VAL A 284 -7.50 8.85 -7.46
C VAL A 284 -6.37 8.37 -6.53
N ARG A 285 -5.37 7.64 -7.04
CA ARG A 285 -4.25 7.16 -6.23
C ARG A 285 -3.26 8.27 -5.84
N ILE A 286 -3.02 9.24 -6.72
CA ILE A 286 -2.23 10.43 -6.39
C ILE A 286 -2.88 11.18 -5.22
N GLU A 287 -4.18 11.44 -5.31
CA GLU A 287 -4.91 12.14 -4.24
C GLU A 287 -5.00 11.29 -2.96
N GLU A 288 -5.16 9.97 -3.07
CA GLU A 288 -5.07 9.06 -1.91
C GLU A 288 -3.73 9.17 -1.19
N MET A 289 -2.60 9.37 -1.90
CA MET A 289 -1.31 9.61 -1.25
C MET A 289 -1.31 10.91 -0.42
N ARG A 290 -1.92 11.98 -0.93
CA ARG A 290 -2.05 13.25 -0.20
C ARG A 290 -2.93 13.11 1.04
N GLN A 291 -4.06 12.41 0.91
CA GLN A 291 -4.96 12.15 2.02
C GLN A 291 -4.33 11.22 3.06
N SER A 292 -3.57 10.20 2.64
CA SER A 292 -2.81 9.33 3.54
C SER A 292 -1.83 10.14 4.37
N ASN A 293 -1.06 11.04 3.72
CA ASN A 293 -0.13 11.93 4.40
C ASN A 293 -0.83 12.84 5.43
N ARG A 294 -2.02 13.36 5.08
CA ARG A 294 -2.85 14.17 6.00
C ARG A 294 -3.31 13.38 7.22
N ILE A 295 -3.66 12.10 7.05
CA ILE A 295 -4.07 11.22 8.16
C ILE A 295 -2.86 10.87 9.03
N ILE A 296 -1.71 10.57 8.44
CA ILE A 296 -0.47 10.26 9.18
C ILE A 296 -0.12 11.44 10.09
N ARG A 297 -0.13 12.67 9.57
CA ARG A 297 0.16 13.87 10.36
C ARG A 297 -0.78 14.02 11.57
N GLN A 298 -2.09 13.80 11.38
CA GLN A 298 -3.07 13.83 12.47
C GLN A 298 -2.79 12.74 13.52
N CYS A 299 -2.38 11.55 13.09
CA CYS A 299 -2.01 10.47 14.00
C CYS A 299 -0.76 10.83 14.82
N VAL A 300 0.27 11.36 14.18
CA VAL A 300 1.52 11.78 14.84
C VAL A 300 1.25 12.85 15.89
N ASP A 301 0.49 13.90 15.53
CA ASP A 301 0.09 14.97 16.45
C ASP A 301 -0.63 14.45 17.69
N TRP A 302 -1.51 13.46 17.50
CA TRP A 302 -2.25 12.85 18.60
C TRP A 302 -1.35 11.95 19.46
N LEU A 303 -0.53 11.09 18.84
CA LEU A 303 0.34 10.13 19.51
C LEU A 303 1.43 10.79 20.36
N LYS A 304 1.94 11.96 19.94
CA LYS A 304 2.89 12.77 20.72
C LYS A 304 2.30 13.30 22.03
N ARG A 305 0.99 13.57 22.06
CA ARG A 305 0.30 14.16 23.22
C ARG A 305 -0.32 13.12 24.16
N HIS A 306 -0.51 11.89 23.69
CA HIS A 306 -1.26 10.86 24.41
C HIS A 306 -0.42 9.56 24.58
N PRO A 307 0.37 9.47 25.66
CA PRO A 307 0.96 8.19 26.06
C PRO A 307 -0.13 7.26 26.61
N GLY A 308 0.11 5.95 26.57
CA GLY A 308 -0.86 4.97 27.05
C GLY A 308 -0.50 3.53 26.72
N PRO A 309 -1.31 2.55 27.14
CA PRO A 309 -1.10 1.16 26.82
C PRO A 309 -1.34 0.92 25.32
N VAL A 310 -0.51 0.05 24.74
CA VAL A 310 -0.58 -0.35 23.32
C VAL A 310 -1.10 -1.77 23.12
N ILE A 311 -1.42 -2.45 24.22
CA ILE A 311 -1.90 -3.82 24.25
C ILE A 311 -2.93 -3.95 25.38
N VAL A 312 -3.92 -4.82 25.19
CA VAL A 312 -4.92 -5.12 26.23
C VAL A 312 -4.28 -5.65 27.51
N SER A 313 -4.89 -5.35 28.65
CA SER A 313 -4.44 -5.84 29.95
C SER A 313 -4.84 -7.30 30.24
N ASP A 314 -5.64 -7.93 29.38
CA ASP A 314 -6.06 -9.32 29.55
C ASP A 314 -4.96 -10.30 29.12
N HIS A 315 -4.24 -10.83 30.10
CA HIS A 315 -3.16 -11.81 29.93
C HIS A 315 -3.59 -13.15 29.32
N LYS A 316 -4.89 -13.42 29.18
CA LYS A 316 -5.37 -14.59 28.43
C LYS A 316 -5.36 -14.36 26.92
N VAL A 317 -5.30 -13.09 26.49
CA VAL A 317 -5.27 -12.68 25.08
C VAL A 317 -3.89 -12.20 24.69
N ALA A 318 -3.25 -11.38 25.54
CA ALA A 318 -2.00 -10.70 25.23
C ALA A 318 -1.01 -10.62 26.40
#